data_AF-A0AAV1L001-F1
#
_entry.id   AF-A0AAV1L001-F1
#
_cell.length_a   1.000
_cell.length_b   1.000
_cell.length_c   1.000
_cell.angle_alpha   90.00
_cell.angle_beta   90.00
_cell.angle_gamma   90.00
#
_symmetry.space_group_name_H-M   'P 1'
#
loop_
_entity.id
_entity.type
_entity.pdbx_description
1 polymer ?
#
loop_
_entity_poly.entity_id
_entity_poly.type
_entity_poly.pdbx_seq_one_letter_code
_entity_poly.pdbx_strand_id
1 'polypeptide(L)'
;MVLEDAMAFSQLGIMHPSIISPRNLVLELSNLQNDFSLYPVEEISIDNIHKIEKSISVKAYSTEYSLTFILEIPSVQPILYDYIHIYSLPNNLNLTIIPKSKFFALGSDEYAYLEEDCKKLSEDTWLCKSLDTRVIEKSEDCIISLIKHKDGNCTRARMNLKRGKLQKIKENKWLVVSTEPEIIKTQCGQKTEYRKLSGTFFINLIQDCQVKIMNTTIRTHTSSISMDEVIPLPNENLINQEEVQYEIHLEDISLDSIHELMNKVEDIQEIENWNWSYIMAIPSWSTVLLYILAASIAIWKIYEVAQKDRTNREDAPGSCRTSFQLKKGRVNVS
;
A
#
# COMPACT_ATOMS: atom_id res chain seq x y z
N MET A 1 -8.42 34.18 -21.33
CA MET A 1 -7.17 33.42 -21.18
C MET A 1 -6.58 33.48 -19.78
N VAL A 2 -6.12 34.61 -19.22
CA VAL A 2 -5.44 34.63 -17.89
C VAL A 2 -6.32 34.08 -16.74
N LEU A 3 -7.62 34.40 -16.72
CA LEU A 3 -8.53 33.94 -15.67
C LEU A 3 -8.91 32.44 -15.82
N GLU A 4 -9.09 31.99 -17.06
CA GLU A 4 -9.42 30.58 -17.36
C GLU A 4 -8.27 29.67 -16.92
N ASP A 5 -7.02 30.07 -17.20
CA ASP A 5 -5.83 29.36 -16.76
C ASP A 5 -5.76 29.34 -15.23
N ALA A 6 -5.97 30.48 -14.56
CA ALA A 6 -5.96 30.55 -13.10
C ALA A 6 -7.01 29.63 -12.47
N MET A 7 -8.22 29.57 -13.05
CA MET A 7 -9.28 28.66 -12.60
C MET A 7 -8.92 27.19 -12.82
N ALA A 8 -8.42 26.85 -14.01
CA ALA A 8 -8.04 25.48 -14.35
C ALA A 8 -6.94 24.95 -13.42
N PHE A 9 -5.87 25.73 -13.21
CA PHE A 9 -4.78 25.31 -12.31
C PHE A 9 -5.22 25.23 -10.85
N SER A 10 -6.09 26.12 -10.40
CA SER A 10 -6.61 26.07 -9.02
C SER A 10 -7.51 24.88 -8.76
N GLN A 11 -8.27 24.39 -9.75
CA GLN A 11 -9.03 23.15 -9.62
C GLN A 11 -8.11 21.93 -9.46
N LEU A 12 -6.91 21.99 -10.01
CA LEU A 12 -5.87 20.97 -9.82
C LEU A 12 -5.09 21.16 -8.51
N GLY A 13 -5.36 22.23 -7.75
CA GLY A 13 -4.62 22.60 -6.54
C GLY A 13 -3.20 23.08 -6.81
N ILE A 14 -2.88 23.44 -8.06
CA ILE A 14 -1.54 23.78 -8.52
C ILE A 14 -1.39 25.31 -8.58
N MET A 15 -0.26 25.80 -8.05
CA MET A 15 0.10 27.21 -8.16
C MET A 15 0.55 27.55 -9.59
N HIS A 16 0.06 28.66 -10.13
CA HIS A 16 0.38 29.13 -11.48
C HIS A 16 0.56 30.66 -11.52
N PRO A 17 1.51 31.21 -12.31
CA PRO A 17 1.75 32.65 -12.43
C PRO A 17 0.54 33.52 -12.82
N SER A 18 -0.51 32.92 -13.40
CA SER A 18 -1.77 33.61 -13.70
C SER A 18 -2.60 33.96 -12.46
N ILE A 19 -2.35 33.32 -11.32
CA ILE A 19 -3.03 33.59 -10.04
C ILE A 19 -2.36 34.76 -9.33
N ILE A 20 -1.05 34.70 -9.15
CA ILE A 20 -0.21 35.80 -8.66
C ILE A 20 1.11 35.77 -9.42
N SER A 21 1.60 36.95 -9.83
CA SER A 21 2.89 37.02 -10.52
C SER A 21 4.03 36.64 -9.58
N PRO A 22 5.11 35.99 -10.07
CA PRO A 22 6.21 35.55 -9.21
C PRO A 22 6.85 36.68 -8.40
N ARG A 23 6.94 37.89 -8.98
CA ARG A 23 7.46 39.07 -8.28
C ARG A 23 6.59 39.51 -7.12
N ASN A 24 5.26 39.50 -7.32
CA ASN A 24 4.33 39.83 -6.25
C ASN A 24 4.35 38.75 -5.17
N LEU A 25 4.42 37.47 -5.57
CA LEU A 25 4.51 36.37 -4.62
C LEU A 25 5.76 36.47 -3.73
N VAL A 26 6.93 36.79 -4.30
CA VAL A 26 8.16 37.05 -3.51
C VAL A 26 7.94 38.16 -2.49
N LEU A 27 7.35 39.28 -2.90
CA LEU A 27 7.09 40.43 -2.03
C LEU A 27 6.15 40.05 -0.88
N GLU A 28 5.05 39.36 -1.17
CA GLU A 28 4.10 38.90 -0.16
C GLU A 28 4.73 37.88 0.80
N LEU A 29 5.53 36.94 0.29
CA LEU A 29 6.23 35.96 1.12
C LEU A 29 7.25 36.62 2.05
N SER A 30 8.00 37.62 1.57
CA SER A 30 8.92 38.38 2.41
C SER A 30 8.19 39.14 3.52
N ASN A 31 7.02 39.71 3.23
CA ASN A 31 6.18 40.35 4.25
C ASN A 31 5.71 39.32 5.28
N LEU A 32 5.21 38.16 4.83
CA LEU A 32 4.76 37.08 5.71
C LEU A 32 5.88 36.51 6.60
N GLN A 33 7.10 36.43 6.08
CA GLN A 33 8.28 36.00 6.84
C GLN A 33 8.57 36.96 8.00
N ASN A 34 8.50 38.27 7.74
CA ASN A 34 8.76 39.28 8.76
C ASN A 34 7.63 39.37 9.79
N ASP A 35 6.38 39.26 9.36
CA ASP A 35 5.21 39.50 10.20
C ASP A 35 4.78 38.26 11.00
N PHE A 36 4.96 37.05 10.45
CA PHE A 36 4.39 35.81 11.00
C PHE A 36 5.43 34.71 11.27
N SER A 37 6.74 35.01 11.19
CA SER A 37 7.81 34.02 11.36
C SER A 37 7.64 32.80 10.44
N LEU A 38 7.23 33.03 9.20
CA LEU A 38 7.13 31.98 8.19
C LEU A 38 8.53 31.42 7.90
N TYR A 39 8.68 30.11 7.96
CA TYR A 39 9.89 29.40 7.52
C TYR A 39 9.59 28.79 6.15
N PRO A 40 10.01 29.44 5.06
CA PRO A 40 9.76 28.92 3.72
C PRO A 40 10.59 27.66 3.46
N VAL A 41 10.13 26.84 2.52
CA VAL A 41 10.83 25.61 2.09
C VAL A 41 12.23 25.87 1.53
N GLU A 42 12.47 27.08 1.03
CA GLU A 42 13.70 27.54 0.38
C GLU A 42 13.86 29.04 0.63
N GLU A 43 15.06 29.58 0.40
CA GLU A 43 15.29 31.02 0.46
C GLU A 43 14.38 31.79 -0.52
N ILE A 44 13.66 32.80 0.00
CA ILE A 44 12.74 33.62 -0.80
C ILE A 44 13.55 34.50 -1.76
N SER A 45 13.65 34.05 -3.00
CA SER A 45 14.27 34.80 -4.10
C SER A 45 13.52 34.52 -5.41
N ILE A 46 13.69 35.41 -6.39
CA ILE A 46 13.10 35.20 -7.72
C ILE A 46 13.68 33.97 -8.42
N ASP A 47 14.93 33.63 -8.13
CA ASP A 47 15.61 32.48 -8.75
C ASP A 47 15.05 31.16 -8.23
N ASN A 48 14.67 31.10 -6.95
CA ASN A 48 14.14 29.90 -6.29
C ASN A 48 12.61 29.83 -6.26
N ILE A 49 11.90 30.85 -6.77
CA ILE A 49 10.44 30.97 -6.63
C ILE A 49 9.67 29.75 -7.16
N HIS A 50 10.17 29.12 -8.22
CA HIS A 50 9.58 27.93 -8.82
C HIS A 50 9.52 26.72 -7.86
N LYS A 51 10.46 26.61 -6.90
CA LYS A 51 10.43 25.57 -5.86
C LYS A 51 9.37 25.89 -4.79
N ILE A 52 9.24 27.16 -4.44
CA ILE A 52 8.26 27.64 -3.47
C ILE A 52 6.84 27.52 -4.06
N GLU A 53 6.63 27.88 -5.32
CA GLU A 53 5.36 27.69 -6.02
C GLU A 53 4.91 26.21 -6.00
N LYS A 54 5.85 25.28 -6.18
CA LYS A 54 5.55 23.84 -6.08
C LYS A 54 5.15 23.40 -4.67
N SER A 55 5.57 24.09 -3.61
CA SER A 55 5.18 23.72 -2.25
C SER A 55 3.79 24.24 -1.89
N ILE A 56 3.41 25.40 -2.42
CA ILE A 56 2.11 26.04 -2.21
C ILE A 56 0.98 25.17 -2.79
N SER A 57 -0.13 25.12 -2.06
CA SER A 57 -1.39 24.53 -2.55
C SER A 57 -2.41 25.64 -2.75
N VAL A 58 -3.21 25.55 -3.81
CA VAL A 58 -4.21 26.59 -4.14
C VAL A 58 -5.61 26.06 -3.99
N LYS A 59 -6.48 26.85 -3.37
CA LYS A 59 -7.94 26.64 -3.37
C LYS A 59 -8.61 27.83 -4.04
N ALA A 60 -9.67 27.58 -4.81
CA ALA A 60 -10.45 28.64 -5.45
C ALA A 60 -11.91 28.54 -5.05
N TYR A 61 -12.49 29.70 -4.74
CA TYR A 61 -13.91 29.85 -4.40
C TYR A 61 -14.51 30.91 -5.31
N SER A 62 -15.59 30.56 -5.99
CA SER A 62 -16.35 31.50 -6.82
C SER A 62 -17.66 31.85 -6.11
N THR A 63 -17.96 33.13 -6.06
CA THR A 63 -19.29 33.66 -5.77
C THR A 63 -19.90 34.25 -7.04
N GLU A 64 -21.08 34.85 -6.96
CA GLU A 64 -21.71 35.55 -8.10
C GLU A 64 -20.89 36.75 -8.60
N TYR A 65 -20.10 37.39 -7.73
CA TYR A 65 -19.42 38.65 -8.05
C TYR A 65 -17.90 38.60 -7.88
N SER A 66 -17.36 37.51 -7.35
CA SER A 66 -15.94 37.41 -7.06
C SER A 66 -15.39 36.00 -7.22
N LEU A 67 -14.12 35.93 -7.59
CA LEU A 67 -13.31 34.73 -7.54
C LEU A 67 -12.19 34.96 -6.53
N THR A 68 -12.15 34.15 -5.49
CA THR A 68 -11.17 34.24 -4.42
C THR A 68 -10.25 33.04 -4.48
N PHE A 69 -8.94 33.30 -4.59
CA PHE A 69 -7.91 32.28 -4.48
C PHE A 69 -7.32 32.31 -3.07
N ILE A 70 -7.18 31.15 -2.45
CA ILE A 70 -6.54 30.96 -1.15
C ILE A 70 -5.25 30.19 -1.40
N LEU A 71 -4.12 30.81 -1.06
CA LEU A 71 -2.80 30.19 -1.15
C LEU A 71 -2.44 29.60 0.21
N GLU A 72 -2.33 28.28 0.26
CA GLU A 72 -1.86 27.55 1.43
C GLU A 72 -0.35 27.39 1.35
N ILE A 73 0.35 28.28 2.04
CA ILE A 73 1.81 28.33 2.07
C ILE A 73 2.30 27.50 3.27
N PRO A 74 3.05 26.41 3.05
CA PRO A 74 3.58 25.62 4.16
C PRO A 74 4.70 26.38 4.87
N SER A 75 4.65 26.39 6.21
CA SER A 75 5.78 26.76 7.06
C SER A 75 6.48 25.48 7.50
N VAL A 76 7.79 25.36 7.25
CA VAL A 76 8.55 24.15 7.54
C VAL A 76 9.44 24.30 8.77
N GLN A 77 9.71 23.20 9.45
CA GLN A 77 10.77 23.17 10.46
C GLN A 77 12.13 23.08 9.75
N PRO A 78 13.19 23.72 10.27
CA PRO A 78 14.51 23.74 9.64
C PRO A 78 15.28 22.41 9.80
N ILE A 79 14.62 21.32 10.21
CA ILE A 79 15.26 20.03 10.50
C ILE A 79 15.31 19.18 9.24
N LEU A 80 16.54 18.80 8.88
CA LEU A 80 16.96 17.86 7.84
C LEU A 80 16.52 16.41 8.13
N TYR A 81 15.82 15.73 7.23
CA TYR A 81 15.67 14.26 7.29
C TYR A 81 16.03 13.62 5.97
N ASP A 82 16.67 12.46 6.03
CA ASP A 82 16.81 11.54 4.91
C ASP A 82 15.47 10.84 4.69
N TYR A 83 14.88 11.05 3.51
CA TYR A 83 13.66 10.38 3.09
C TYR A 83 14.00 9.03 2.45
N ILE A 84 13.67 7.95 3.16
CA ILE A 84 14.05 6.59 2.83
C ILE A 84 12.80 5.79 2.47
N HIS A 85 12.87 5.11 1.32
CA HIS A 85 11.88 4.13 0.88
C HIS A 85 12.40 2.73 1.22
N ILE A 86 11.68 2.02 2.09
CA ILE A 86 12.04 0.68 2.56
C ILE A 86 11.43 -0.38 1.64
N TYR A 87 12.26 -1.32 1.19
CA TYR A 87 11.81 -2.52 0.47
C TYR A 87 12.13 -3.78 1.28
N SER A 88 11.10 -4.61 1.48
CA SER A 88 11.25 -5.94 2.08
C SER A 88 11.76 -6.94 1.05
N LEU A 89 12.93 -7.53 1.31
CA LEU A 89 13.58 -8.49 0.43
C LEU A 89 13.80 -9.81 1.18
N PRO A 90 13.64 -10.96 0.51
CA PRO A 90 13.93 -12.24 1.13
C PRO A 90 15.45 -12.44 1.19
N ASN A 91 15.93 -13.04 2.27
CA ASN A 91 17.28 -13.57 2.33
C ASN A 91 17.38 -14.95 1.66
N ASN A 92 18.57 -15.55 1.72
CA ASN A 92 18.87 -16.92 1.29
C ASN A 92 18.00 -18.02 1.93
N LEU A 93 17.39 -17.76 3.09
CA LEU A 93 16.46 -18.65 3.79
C LEU A 93 14.98 -18.34 3.47
N ASN A 94 14.70 -17.50 2.47
CA ASN A 94 13.37 -17.00 2.15
C ASN A 94 12.69 -16.26 3.32
N LEU A 95 13.46 -15.64 4.22
CA LEU A 95 12.95 -14.82 5.30
C LEU A 95 13.07 -13.35 4.95
N THR A 96 12.04 -12.57 5.26
CA THR A 96 12.01 -11.12 5.10
C THR A 96 11.57 -10.46 6.41
N ILE A 97 11.99 -9.21 6.57
CA ILE A 97 11.50 -8.32 7.62
C ILE A 97 10.30 -7.55 7.07
N ILE A 98 9.23 -7.44 7.85
CA ILE A 98 8.08 -6.60 7.53
C ILE A 98 8.25 -5.27 8.25
N PRO A 99 8.45 -4.14 7.53
CA PRO A 99 8.52 -2.84 8.13
C PRO A 99 7.13 -2.35 8.51
N LYS A 100 7.07 -1.48 9.53
CA LYS A 100 5.82 -0.82 9.96
C LYS A 100 5.24 0.12 8.91
N SER A 101 6.11 0.74 8.10
CA SER A 101 5.69 1.54 6.96
C SER A 101 6.67 1.41 5.79
N LYS A 102 6.15 1.71 4.59
CA LYS A 102 6.90 1.81 3.34
C LYS A 102 7.93 2.94 3.34
N PHE A 103 7.65 4.03 4.04
CA PHE A 103 8.52 5.20 4.10
C PHE A 103 9.00 5.52 5.50
N PHE A 104 10.19 6.10 5.54
CA PHE A 104 10.93 6.37 6.76
C PHE A 104 11.68 7.69 6.62
N ALA A 105 11.54 8.57 7.60
CA ALA A 105 12.32 9.79 7.73
C ALA A 105 13.38 9.58 8.81
N LEU A 106 14.65 9.78 8.47
CA LEU A 106 15.78 9.61 9.39
C LEU A 106 16.52 10.94 9.57
N GLY A 107 16.51 11.47 10.79
CA GLY A 107 17.32 12.62 11.19
C GLY A 107 18.58 12.19 11.95
N SER A 108 19.29 13.16 12.53
CA SER A 108 20.49 12.88 13.34
C SER A 108 20.17 12.13 14.63
N ASP A 109 19.12 12.56 15.33
CA ASP A 109 18.79 12.10 16.68
C ASP A 109 17.35 11.57 16.79
N GLU A 110 16.57 11.69 15.72
CA GLU A 110 15.17 11.30 15.68
C GLU A 110 14.78 10.70 14.33
N TYR A 111 13.68 9.96 14.31
CA TYR A 111 13.15 9.32 13.11
C TYR A 111 11.62 9.30 13.15
N ALA A 112 11.00 9.09 11.99
CA ALA A 112 9.56 8.90 11.88
C ALA A 112 9.21 7.89 10.79
N TYR A 113 8.14 7.13 11.00
CA TYR A 113 7.49 6.37 9.93
C TYR A 113 6.49 7.26 9.21
N LEU A 114 6.39 7.09 7.90
CA LEU A 114 5.56 7.92 7.03
C LEU A 114 4.52 7.04 6.34
N GLU A 115 3.23 7.30 6.57
CA GLU A 115 2.14 6.55 5.93
C GLU A 115 1.89 6.99 4.48
N GLU A 116 2.13 8.27 4.18
CA GLU A 116 1.91 8.87 2.86
C GLU A 116 3.24 9.24 2.18
N ASP A 117 3.27 9.19 0.85
CA ASP A 117 4.35 9.74 0.03
C ASP A 117 4.51 11.26 0.28
N CYS A 118 5.75 11.72 0.41
CA CYS A 118 6.03 13.14 0.53
C CYS A 118 5.96 13.85 -0.83
N LYS A 119 5.50 15.11 -0.83
CA LYS A 119 5.38 15.92 -2.05
C LYS A 119 6.77 16.25 -2.59
N LYS A 120 7.11 15.74 -3.76
CA LYS A 120 8.40 16.03 -4.42
C LYS A 120 8.46 17.49 -4.88
N LEU A 121 9.45 18.25 -4.40
CA LEU A 121 9.69 19.64 -4.81
C LEU A 121 10.76 19.74 -5.91
N SER A 122 11.84 18.96 -5.75
CA SER A 122 12.98 18.90 -6.67
C SER A 122 13.44 17.45 -6.85
N GLU A 123 14.57 17.19 -7.54
CA GLU A 123 15.11 15.84 -7.66
C GLU A 123 15.51 15.22 -6.32
N ASP A 124 15.99 16.06 -5.39
CA ASP A 124 16.58 15.66 -4.11
C ASP A 124 15.87 16.27 -2.90
N THR A 125 14.69 16.89 -3.09
CA THR A 125 13.95 17.55 -2.02
C THR A 125 12.49 17.14 -2.03
N TRP A 126 12.02 16.71 -0.85
CA TRP A 126 10.64 16.31 -0.60
C TRP A 126 10.08 17.11 0.58
N LEU A 127 8.78 17.39 0.50
CA LEU A 127 8.03 18.05 1.56
C LEU A 127 7.06 17.04 2.16
N CYS A 128 7.31 16.67 3.40
CA CYS A 128 6.46 15.79 4.17
C CYS A 128 5.51 16.61 5.06
N LYS A 129 4.32 16.07 5.31
CA LYS A 129 3.44 16.61 6.38
C LYS A 129 4.04 16.26 7.75
N SER A 130 3.53 16.91 8.79
CA SER A 130 4.00 16.79 10.19
C SER A 130 4.47 15.38 10.54
N LEU A 131 5.72 15.27 11.00
CA LEU A 131 6.35 14.01 11.39
C LEU A 131 6.03 13.72 12.87
N ASP A 132 5.58 12.50 13.17
CA ASP A 132 5.54 11.98 14.55
C ASP A 132 6.92 11.42 14.90
N THR A 133 7.82 12.28 15.35
CA THR A 133 9.23 11.93 15.54
C THR A 133 9.47 11.20 16.85
N ARG A 134 10.44 10.28 16.83
CA ARG A 134 10.88 9.48 17.96
C ARG A 134 12.39 9.54 18.09
N VAL A 135 12.88 9.59 19.32
CA VAL A 135 14.33 9.68 19.59
C VAL A 135 15.03 8.36 19.25
N ILE A 136 16.10 8.43 18.47
CA ILE A 136 16.90 7.29 18.01
C ILE A 136 17.59 6.60 19.18
N GLU A 137 18.20 7.34 20.10
CA GLU A 137 19.06 6.79 21.17
C GLU A 137 18.33 5.75 22.03
N LYS A 138 17.06 6.03 22.38
CA LYS A 138 16.23 5.21 23.26
C LYS A 138 15.35 4.20 22.53
N SER A 139 15.47 4.11 21.21
CA SER A 139 14.56 3.29 20.41
C SER A 139 15.01 1.84 20.31
N GLU A 140 14.09 0.94 20.64
CA GLU A 140 14.16 -0.50 20.35
C GLU A 140 13.52 -0.86 19.00
N ASP A 141 13.27 0.14 18.15
CA ASP A 141 12.64 -0.09 16.86
C ASP A 141 13.53 -0.94 15.94
N CYS A 142 12.88 -1.86 15.22
CA CYS A 142 13.52 -2.81 14.32
C CYS A 142 14.46 -2.11 13.33
N ILE A 143 13.95 -1.14 12.55
CA ILE A 143 14.71 -0.53 11.46
C ILE A 143 15.87 0.30 12.01
N ILE A 144 15.66 1.02 13.12
CA ILE A 144 16.73 1.76 13.80
C ILE A 144 17.82 0.84 14.31
N SER A 145 17.46 -0.31 14.88
CA SER A 145 18.41 -1.29 15.39
C SER A 145 19.27 -1.84 14.25
N LEU A 146 18.65 -2.16 13.11
CA LEU A 146 19.33 -2.63 11.90
C LEU A 146 20.29 -1.58 11.33
N ILE A 147 19.88 -0.31 11.26
CA ILE A 147 20.76 0.80 10.82
C ILE A 147 21.99 0.92 11.75
N LYS A 148 21.79 0.72 13.05
CA LYS A 148 22.88 0.69 14.05
C LYS A 148 23.69 -0.61 14.06
N HIS A 149 23.42 -1.53 13.14
CA HIS A 149 24.09 -2.83 13.07
C HIS A 149 23.90 -3.66 14.35
N LYS A 150 22.72 -3.56 14.97
CA LYS A 150 22.30 -4.31 16.16
C LYS A 150 21.10 -5.19 15.84
N ASP A 151 20.93 -6.25 16.62
CA ASP A 151 19.72 -7.06 16.56
C ASP A 151 18.51 -6.24 17.02
N GLY A 152 17.47 -6.20 16.19
CA GLY A 152 16.20 -5.54 16.50
C GLY A 152 15.08 -6.54 16.68
N ASN A 153 14.07 -6.17 17.47
CA ASN A 153 12.82 -6.92 17.55
C ASN A 153 11.98 -6.64 16.30
N CYS A 154 12.27 -7.42 15.25
CA CYS A 154 11.70 -7.27 13.93
C CYS A 154 10.62 -8.31 13.69
N THR A 155 9.49 -7.88 13.14
CA THR A 155 8.49 -8.80 12.60
C THR A 155 9.05 -9.48 11.36
N ARG A 156 9.06 -10.81 11.38
CA ARG A 156 9.63 -11.64 10.30
C ARG A 156 8.55 -12.48 9.64
N ALA A 157 8.70 -12.65 8.34
CA ALA A 157 7.85 -13.53 7.54
C ALA A 157 8.67 -14.39 6.60
N ARG A 158 8.20 -15.61 6.35
CA ARG A 158 8.70 -16.43 5.27
C ARG A 158 8.03 -15.99 3.98
N MET A 159 8.84 -15.67 2.99
CA MET A 159 8.39 -15.15 1.71
C MET A 159 8.72 -16.16 0.62
N ASN A 160 7.70 -16.88 0.17
CA ASN A 160 7.85 -17.89 -0.86
C ASN A 160 7.68 -17.26 -2.25
N LEU A 161 8.76 -17.30 -3.05
CA LEU A 161 8.74 -16.97 -4.47
C LEU A 161 8.75 -18.26 -5.29
N LYS A 162 7.62 -18.63 -5.92
CA LYS A 162 7.62 -19.73 -6.91
C LYS A 162 8.39 -19.37 -8.18
N ARG A 163 8.41 -18.09 -8.51
CA ARG A 163 9.17 -17.49 -9.62
C ARG A 163 9.84 -16.24 -9.08
N GLY A 164 11.01 -15.91 -9.60
CA GLY A 164 11.61 -14.61 -9.34
C GLY A 164 10.65 -13.44 -9.65
N LYS A 165 11.03 -12.25 -9.22
CA LYS A 165 10.24 -11.04 -9.33
C LYS A 165 11.08 -9.90 -9.88
N LEU A 166 10.47 -9.16 -10.80
CA LEU A 166 11.03 -7.96 -11.39
C LEU A 166 10.13 -6.78 -11.01
N GLN A 167 10.67 -5.79 -10.31
CA GLN A 167 9.93 -4.61 -9.87
C GLN A 167 10.64 -3.33 -10.30
N LYS A 168 9.88 -2.39 -10.88
CA LYS A 168 10.40 -1.07 -11.20
C LYS A 168 10.47 -0.23 -9.93
N ILE A 169 11.64 0.35 -9.63
CA ILE A 169 11.87 1.18 -8.44
C ILE A 169 11.71 2.66 -8.82
N LYS A 170 12.52 3.13 -9.77
CA LYS A 170 12.46 4.50 -10.29
C LYS A 170 13.05 4.53 -11.69
N GLU A 171 12.36 5.18 -12.63
CA GLU A 171 12.83 5.39 -14.02
C GLU A 171 13.45 4.14 -14.65
N ASN A 172 14.77 4.00 -14.54
CA ASN A 172 15.57 2.95 -15.15
C ASN A 172 16.20 1.97 -14.15
N LYS A 173 15.89 2.10 -12.86
CA LYS A 173 16.28 1.18 -11.81
C LYS A 173 15.19 0.15 -11.59
N TRP A 174 15.59 -1.11 -11.66
CA TRP A 174 14.74 -2.27 -11.45
C TRP A 174 15.34 -3.11 -10.33
N LEU A 175 14.49 -3.65 -9.49
CA LEU A 175 14.84 -4.63 -8.48
C LEU A 175 14.47 -6.00 -9.02
N VAL A 176 15.43 -6.92 -8.96
CA VAL A 176 15.26 -8.31 -9.35
C VAL A 176 15.49 -9.17 -8.13
N VAL A 177 14.53 -10.05 -7.84
CA VAL A 177 14.65 -11.07 -6.81
C VAL A 177 14.53 -12.41 -7.51
N SER A 178 15.58 -13.23 -7.53
CA SER A 178 15.56 -14.56 -8.17
C SER A 178 15.99 -15.63 -7.19
N THR A 179 15.13 -16.62 -6.97
CA THR A 179 15.41 -17.79 -6.12
C THR A 179 16.26 -18.83 -6.83
N GLU A 180 16.16 -18.90 -8.16
CA GLU A 180 16.95 -19.79 -9.00
C GLU A 180 17.92 -18.99 -9.88
N PRO A 181 19.07 -19.56 -10.27
CA PRO A 181 19.99 -18.88 -11.16
C PRO A 181 19.39 -18.63 -12.56
N GLU A 182 19.20 -17.37 -12.90
CA GLU A 182 18.60 -16.91 -14.16
C GLU A 182 19.67 -16.38 -15.13
N ILE A 183 19.48 -16.63 -16.42
CA ILE A 183 20.36 -16.09 -17.47
C ILE A 183 19.80 -14.76 -17.95
N ILE A 184 20.54 -13.70 -17.68
CA ILE A 184 20.25 -12.36 -18.16
C ILE A 184 20.95 -12.17 -19.49
N LYS A 185 20.17 -11.82 -20.52
CA LYS A 185 20.70 -11.39 -21.81
C LYS A 185 20.63 -9.88 -21.90
N THR A 186 21.78 -9.24 -22.00
CA THR A 186 21.92 -7.79 -22.18
C THR A 186 22.35 -7.52 -23.61
N GLN A 187 21.57 -6.75 -24.36
CA GLN A 187 21.89 -6.37 -25.73
C GLN A 187 21.98 -4.85 -25.84
N CYS A 188 23.20 -4.31 -25.99
CA CYS A 188 23.48 -2.89 -26.14
C CYS A 188 24.07 -2.62 -27.53
N GLY A 189 23.31 -2.02 -28.43
CA GLY A 189 23.70 -1.88 -29.84
C GLY A 189 23.98 -3.26 -30.49
N GLN A 190 25.23 -3.49 -30.92
CA GLN A 190 25.67 -4.78 -31.48
C GLN A 190 26.24 -5.75 -30.44
N LYS A 191 26.53 -5.30 -29.21
CA LYS A 191 27.12 -6.14 -28.17
C LYS A 191 26.01 -6.89 -27.43
N THR A 192 26.17 -8.20 -27.34
CA THR A 192 25.31 -9.06 -26.51
C THR A 192 26.15 -9.72 -25.44
N GLU A 193 25.74 -9.57 -24.18
CA GLU A 193 26.36 -10.19 -23.03
C GLU A 193 25.36 -11.10 -22.32
N TYR A 194 25.84 -12.23 -21.82
CA TYR A 194 25.07 -13.16 -21.02
C TYR A 194 25.68 -13.25 -19.63
N ARG A 195 24.87 -13.04 -18.60
CA ARG A 195 25.30 -13.20 -17.21
C ARG A 195 24.32 -14.13 -16.49
N LYS A 196 24.84 -14.98 -15.61
CA LYS A 196 24.02 -15.82 -14.74
C LYS A 196 23.94 -15.13 -13.38
N LEU A 197 22.74 -14.77 -12.95
CA LEU A 197 22.49 -14.11 -11.66
C LEU A 197 21.58 -14.98 -10.78
N SER A 198 21.83 -15.00 -9.48
CA SER A 198 21.03 -15.72 -8.48
C SER A 198 20.99 -14.96 -7.17
N GLY A 199 19.79 -14.64 -6.66
CA GLY A 199 19.61 -13.77 -5.50
C GLY A 199 18.95 -12.44 -5.86
N THR A 200 19.26 -11.40 -5.09
CA THR A 200 18.61 -10.08 -5.21
C THR A 200 19.59 -9.03 -5.73
N PHE A 201 19.18 -8.31 -6.77
CA PHE A 201 20.04 -7.35 -7.48
C PHE A 201 19.27 -6.12 -7.92
N PHE A 202 19.96 -4.98 -7.96
CA PHE A 202 19.49 -3.86 -8.74
C PHE A 202 20.01 -3.96 -10.17
N ILE A 203 19.12 -3.78 -11.14
CA ILE A 203 19.49 -3.54 -12.53
C ILE A 203 19.23 -2.07 -12.81
N ASN A 204 20.31 -1.31 -12.94
CA ASN A 204 20.25 0.03 -13.49
C ASN A 204 20.40 -0.08 -15.01
N LEU A 205 19.32 0.23 -15.73
CA LEU A 205 19.23 -0.01 -17.17
C LEU A 205 19.41 1.22 -17.98
N ILE A 206 20.01 1.02 -19.14
CA ILE A 206 20.67 2.14 -19.77
C ILE A 206 20.45 2.20 -21.28
N GLN A 207 20.67 3.37 -21.90
CA GLN A 207 20.32 3.78 -23.26
C GLN A 207 20.77 2.72 -24.28
N ASP A 208 19.84 2.38 -25.17
CA ASP A 208 19.98 1.40 -26.25
C ASP A 208 20.34 -0.03 -25.80
N CYS A 209 20.27 -0.29 -24.49
CA CYS A 209 20.35 -1.63 -23.94
C CYS A 209 18.96 -2.23 -23.75
N GLN A 210 18.83 -3.48 -24.18
CA GLN A 210 17.67 -4.31 -23.97
C GLN A 210 18.10 -5.42 -23.03
N VAL A 211 17.46 -5.52 -21.88
CA VAL A 211 17.73 -6.60 -20.94
C VAL A 211 16.55 -7.55 -20.98
N LYS A 212 16.83 -8.80 -21.36
CA LYS A 212 15.87 -9.89 -21.27
C LYS A 212 16.18 -10.70 -20.01
N ILE A 213 15.22 -10.73 -19.11
CA ILE A 213 15.27 -11.43 -17.83
C ILE A 213 13.87 -11.97 -17.52
N MET A 214 13.77 -13.21 -17.04
CA MET A 214 12.47 -13.77 -16.60
C MET A 214 11.35 -13.65 -17.65
N ASN A 215 11.67 -13.94 -18.92
CA ASN A 215 10.79 -13.75 -20.09
C ASN A 215 10.28 -12.31 -20.34
N THR A 216 10.75 -11.33 -19.58
CA THR A 216 10.43 -9.91 -19.74
C THR A 216 11.58 -9.19 -20.44
N THR A 217 11.26 -8.26 -21.33
CA THR A 217 12.27 -7.41 -21.99
C THR A 217 12.11 -5.99 -21.48
N ILE A 218 13.19 -5.45 -20.92
CA ILE A 218 13.24 -4.10 -20.37
C ILE A 218 14.06 -3.22 -21.31
N ARG A 219 13.57 -2.02 -21.60
CA ARG A 219 14.20 -1.03 -22.49
C ARG A 219 14.15 0.36 -21.85
N THR A 220 15.22 1.15 -22.00
CA THR A 220 15.31 2.51 -21.47
C THR A 220 16.10 3.46 -22.38
N HIS A 221 16.14 4.75 -22.00
CA HIS A 221 16.72 5.84 -22.77
C HIS A 221 17.89 6.60 -22.08
N THR A 222 18.77 6.06 -21.21
CA THR A 222 19.92 6.84 -20.59
C THR A 222 21.19 6.01 -20.21
N SER A 223 22.46 6.45 -20.34
CA SER A 223 23.71 5.63 -20.45
C SER A 223 24.44 5.02 -19.19
N SER A 224 24.97 3.75 -19.26
CA SER A 224 25.66 2.77 -18.32
C SER A 224 24.93 1.67 -17.42
N ILE A 225 24.94 0.36 -17.77
CA ILE A 225 24.36 -0.66 -16.86
C ILE A 225 25.25 -0.86 -15.61
N SER A 226 24.74 -0.49 -14.43
CA SER A 226 25.27 -0.95 -13.13
C SER A 226 24.37 -2.05 -12.57
N MET A 227 25.01 -3.14 -12.15
CA MET A 227 24.37 -4.18 -11.36
C MET A 227 25.01 -4.14 -9.99
N ASP A 228 24.32 -3.49 -9.07
CA ASP A 228 24.80 -3.35 -7.70
C ASP A 228 24.16 -4.46 -6.87
N GLU A 229 25.00 -5.27 -6.22
CA GLU A 229 24.55 -6.25 -5.25
C GLU A 229 23.99 -5.50 -4.04
N VAL A 230 22.84 -5.96 -3.53
CA VAL A 230 22.25 -5.37 -2.33
C VAL A 230 23.17 -5.69 -1.17
N ILE A 231 23.68 -4.66 -0.49
CA ILE A 231 24.50 -4.85 0.71
C ILE A 231 23.63 -5.58 1.74
N PRO A 232 23.96 -6.83 2.12
CA PRO A 232 23.17 -7.57 3.09
C PRO A 232 23.31 -6.90 4.46
N LEU A 233 22.24 -6.94 5.25
CA LEU A 233 22.29 -6.50 6.64
C LEU A 233 23.28 -7.40 7.43
N PRO A 234 23.99 -6.85 8.43
CA PRO A 234 25.00 -7.60 9.18
C PRO A 234 24.42 -8.81 9.94
N ASN A 235 25.22 -9.88 9.98
CA ASN A 235 25.06 -11.12 10.76
C ASN A 235 23.75 -11.92 10.61
N GLU A 236 23.69 -12.72 9.55
CA GLU A 236 22.69 -13.76 9.29
C GLU A 236 22.70 -14.92 10.32
N ASN A 237 23.76 -15.06 11.12
CA ASN A 237 24.01 -16.24 11.95
C ASN A 237 23.38 -16.20 13.37
N LEU A 238 22.66 -15.13 13.73
CA LEU A 238 22.13 -14.95 15.09
C LEU A 238 20.61 -15.19 15.23
N ILE A 239 19.93 -15.58 14.15
CA ILE A 239 18.46 -15.59 14.15
C ILE A 239 17.95 -17.01 14.36
N ASN A 240 17.40 -17.29 15.55
CA ASN A 240 16.68 -18.53 15.82
C ASN A 240 15.49 -18.67 14.86
N GLN A 241 15.43 -19.80 14.17
CA GLN A 241 14.45 -20.12 13.13
C GLN A 241 12.99 -20.21 13.66
N GLU A 242 12.79 -20.12 14.97
CA GLU A 242 11.53 -20.35 15.68
C GLU A 242 10.57 -19.14 15.70
N GLU A 243 11.00 -17.94 15.25
CA GLU A 243 10.16 -16.71 15.29
C GLU A 243 9.53 -16.31 13.93
N VAL A 244 9.32 -17.24 13.01
CA VAL A 244 8.60 -16.91 11.76
C VAL A 244 7.11 -16.80 12.06
N GLN A 245 6.59 -15.57 12.07
CA GLN A 245 5.20 -15.29 12.43
C GLN A 245 4.23 -15.47 11.26
N TYR A 246 4.70 -15.30 10.02
CA TYR A 246 3.84 -15.27 8.83
C TYR A 246 4.44 -15.99 7.62
N GLU A 247 3.57 -16.48 6.74
CA GLU A 247 3.93 -17.01 5.42
C GLU A 247 3.27 -16.15 4.33
N ILE A 248 4.09 -15.62 3.42
CA ILE A 248 3.69 -14.70 2.35
C ILE A 248 3.97 -15.36 1.01
N HIS A 249 2.94 -15.42 0.15
CA HIS A 249 3.07 -15.81 -1.25
C HIS A 249 3.17 -14.55 -2.12
N LEU A 250 4.32 -14.37 -2.76
CA LEU A 250 4.65 -13.13 -3.48
C LEU A 250 3.98 -12.98 -4.85
N GLU A 251 3.33 -14.05 -5.33
CA GLU A 251 2.65 -14.05 -6.62
C GLU A 251 1.53 -12.98 -6.70
N ASP A 252 0.98 -12.58 -5.55
CA ASP A 252 -0.22 -11.75 -5.48
C ASP A 252 0.02 -10.33 -4.93
N ILE A 253 1.23 -10.00 -4.46
CA ILE A 253 1.48 -8.78 -3.67
C ILE A 253 2.74 -8.07 -4.18
N SER A 254 2.71 -6.75 -4.43
CA SER A 254 3.89 -5.92 -4.75
C SER A 254 4.89 -5.93 -3.57
N LEU A 255 6.22 -5.91 -3.80
CA LEU A 255 7.17 -5.81 -2.67
C LEU A 255 6.96 -4.50 -1.89
N ASP A 256 6.38 -3.51 -2.56
CA ASP A 256 6.05 -2.20 -2.00
C ASP A 256 4.88 -2.24 -1.00
N SER A 257 3.97 -3.20 -1.18
CA SER A 257 2.73 -3.33 -0.40
C SER A 257 2.86 -4.34 0.74
N ILE A 258 4.06 -4.87 1.01
CA ILE A 258 4.25 -5.87 2.09
C ILE A 258 3.91 -5.29 3.47
N HIS A 259 4.15 -3.99 3.68
CA HIS A 259 3.80 -3.29 4.93
C HIS A 259 2.28 -3.34 5.24
N GLU A 260 1.42 -3.34 4.21
CA GLU A 260 -0.05 -3.41 4.36
C GLU A 260 -0.51 -4.73 5.01
N LEU A 261 0.34 -5.77 4.99
CA LEU A 261 0.05 -7.02 5.66
C LEU A 261 0.05 -6.88 7.18
N MET A 262 0.81 -5.94 7.76
CA MET A 262 0.75 -5.68 9.20
C MET A 262 -0.62 -5.16 9.61
N ASN A 263 -1.18 -4.21 8.86
CA ASN A 263 -2.50 -3.65 9.17
C ASN A 263 -3.58 -4.74 9.15
N LYS A 264 -3.55 -5.64 8.15
CA LYS A 264 -4.48 -6.78 8.09
C LYS A 264 -4.30 -7.77 9.24
N VAL A 265 -3.08 -7.91 9.75
CA VAL A 265 -2.76 -8.83 10.84
C VAL A 265 -3.13 -8.21 12.19
N GLU A 266 -2.92 -6.92 12.40
CA GLU A 266 -3.40 -6.19 13.57
C GLU A 266 -4.92 -6.27 13.65
N ASP A 267 -5.62 -6.07 12.53
CA ASP A 267 -7.08 -6.28 12.45
C ASP A 267 -7.49 -7.70 12.89
N ILE A 268 -6.71 -8.73 12.51
CA ILE A 268 -6.99 -10.12 12.89
C ILE A 268 -6.67 -10.38 14.37
N GLN A 269 -5.59 -9.82 14.92
CA GLN A 269 -5.24 -9.96 16.33
C GLN A 269 -6.22 -9.22 17.24
N GLU A 270 -6.76 -8.07 16.81
CA GLU A 270 -7.86 -7.41 17.50
C GLU A 270 -9.12 -8.29 17.51
N ILE A 271 -9.42 -9.01 16.42
CA ILE A 271 -10.54 -9.95 16.35
C ILE A 271 -10.33 -11.19 17.24
N GLU A 272 -9.10 -11.71 17.39
CA GLU A 272 -8.81 -12.85 18.27
C GLU A 272 -8.82 -12.47 19.76
N ASN A 273 -8.45 -11.23 20.10
CA ASN A 273 -8.56 -10.69 21.46
C ASN A 273 -10.00 -10.34 21.87
N TRP A 274 -10.96 -10.37 20.93
CA TRP A 274 -12.36 -10.50 21.29
C TRP A 274 -12.57 -11.92 21.79
N ASN A 275 -12.40 -12.08 23.10
CA ASN A 275 -12.81 -13.25 23.83
C ASN A 275 -14.24 -13.58 23.40
N TRP A 276 -14.42 -14.62 22.56
CA TRP A 276 -15.70 -15.17 22.10
C TRP A 276 -16.46 -15.83 23.27
N SER A 277 -16.40 -15.22 24.45
CA SER A 277 -17.28 -15.43 25.57
C SER A 277 -18.68 -14.97 25.16
N TYR A 278 -19.38 -15.83 24.43
CA TYR A 278 -20.83 -15.87 24.33
C TYR A 278 -21.51 -14.50 24.15
N ILE A 279 -21.33 -13.87 22.98
CA ILE A 279 -22.46 -13.10 22.41
C ILE A 279 -23.42 -14.12 21.78
N MET A 280 -23.98 -15.00 22.60
CA MET A 280 -25.36 -15.39 22.35
C MET A 280 -26.13 -14.10 22.58
N ALA A 281 -26.43 -13.38 21.50
CA ALA A 281 -27.45 -12.35 21.55
C ALA A 281 -28.71 -13.05 22.07
N ILE A 282 -28.98 -12.90 23.38
CA ILE A 282 -30.20 -13.41 23.98
C ILE A 282 -31.30 -12.70 23.19
N PRO A 283 -32.07 -13.43 22.36
CA PRO A 283 -33.10 -12.80 21.56
C PRO A 283 -34.00 -12.03 22.52
N SER A 284 -34.25 -10.74 22.25
CA SER A 284 -35.14 -9.95 23.09
C SER A 284 -36.47 -10.69 23.22
N TRP A 285 -37.13 -10.63 24.37
CA TRP A 285 -38.41 -11.33 24.59
C TRP A 285 -39.45 -11.06 23.49
N SER A 286 -39.37 -9.89 22.84
CA SER A 286 -40.16 -9.55 21.64
C SER A 286 -39.89 -10.47 20.46
N THR A 287 -38.63 -10.78 20.14
CA THR A 287 -38.28 -11.70 19.04
C THR A 287 -38.72 -13.14 19.32
N VAL A 288 -38.60 -13.60 20.58
CA VAL A 288 -39.10 -14.92 20.99
C VAL A 288 -40.61 -15.01 20.83
N LEU A 289 -41.36 -13.99 21.26
CA LEU A 289 -42.80 -13.90 21.05
C LEU A 289 -43.17 -13.91 19.56
N LEU A 290 -42.40 -13.22 18.72
CA LEU A 290 -42.62 -13.17 17.28
C LEU A 290 -42.43 -14.55 16.63
N TYR A 291 -41.40 -15.30 17.05
CA TYR A 291 -41.20 -16.68 16.59
C TYR A 291 -42.32 -17.62 17.04
N ILE A 292 -42.83 -17.48 18.26
CA ILE A 292 -43.96 -18.27 18.76
C ILE A 292 -45.24 -17.97 17.96
N LEU A 293 -45.50 -16.69 17.66
CA LEU A 293 -46.63 -16.28 16.83
C LEU A 293 -46.50 -16.77 15.38
N ALA A 294 -45.30 -16.69 14.79
CA ALA A 294 -45.07 -17.22 13.45
C ALA A 294 -45.28 -18.75 13.40
N ALA A 295 -44.79 -19.46 14.41
CA ALA A 295 -44.97 -20.91 14.52
C ALA A 295 -46.44 -21.30 14.71
N SER A 296 -47.21 -20.56 15.53
CA SER A 296 -48.64 -20.85 15.73
C SER A 296 -49.47 -20.60 14.47
N ILE A 297 -49.16 -19.54 13.70
CA ILE A 297 -49.79 -19.27 12.40
C ILE A 297 -49.46 -20.39 11.40
N ALA A 298 -48.19 -20.83 11.34
CA ALA A 298 -47.78 -21.91 10.47
C ALA A 298 -48.49 -23.23 10.82
N ILE A 299 -48.57 -23.58 12.09
CA ILE A 299 -49.29 -24.77 12.57
C ILE A 299 -50.78 -24.67 12.25
N TRP A 300 -51.40 -23.51 12.45
CA TRP A 300 -52.81 -23.29 12.13
C TRP A 300 -53.09 -23.43 10.63
N LYS A 301 -52.22 -22.88 9.76
CA LYS A 301 -52.32 -23.05 8.31
C LYS A 301 -52.18 -24.50 7.87
N ILE A 302 -51.23 -25.24 8.46
CA ILE A 302 -51.06 -26.67 8.19
C ILE A 302 -52.31 -27.45 8.62
N TYR A 303 -52.90 -27.10 9.76
CA TYR A 303 -54.13 -27.73 10.25
C TYR A 303 -55.35 -27.45 9.36
N GLU A 304 -55.51 -26.20 8.89
CA GLU A 304 -56.57 -25.78 7.97
C GLU A 304 -56.49 -26.57 6.64
N VAL A 305 -55.29 -26.71 6.07
CA VAL A 305 -55.05 -27.49 4.85
C VAL A 305 -55.35 -28.97 5.10
N ALA A 306 -54.86 -29.53 6.21
CA ALA A 306 -55.11 -30.93 6.55
C ALA A 306 -56.60 -31.25 6.79
N GLN A 307 -57.37 -30.30 7.35
CA GLN A 307 -58.82 -30.45 7.46
C GLN A 307 -59.51 -30.41 6.10
N LYS A 308 -59.13 -29.48 5.21
CA LYS A 308 -59.71 -29.38 3.86
C LYS A 308 -59.48 -30.65 3.03
N ASP A 309 -58.32 -31.29 3.20
CA ASP A 309 -58.02 -32.59 2.58
C ASP A 309 -58.81 -33.75 3.19
N ARG A 310 -59.22 -33.66 4.47
CA ARG A 310 -60.10 -34.66 5.09
C ARG A 310 -61.54 -34.51 4.61
N THR A 311 -62.07 -33.30 4.50
CA THR A 311 -63.44 -33.08 3.99
C THR A 311 -63.58 -33.48 2.52
N ASN A 312 -62.53 -33.27 1.70
CA ASN A 312 -62.53 -33.72 0.30
C ASN A 312 -62.32 -35.24 0.13
N ARG A 313 -61.91 -35.97 1.18
CA ARG A 313 -61.70 -37.42 1.15
C ARG A 313 -62.93 -38.24 1.52
N GLU A 314 -63.98 -37.64 2.08
CA GLU A 314 -65.22 -38.36 2.39
C GLU A 314 -66.17 -38.49 1.18
N ASP A 315 -65.90 -37.80 0.06
CA ASP A 315 -66.76 -37.85 -1.15
C ASP A 315 -66.13 -38.58 -2.36
N ALA A 316 -65.07 -39.37 -2.17
CA ALA A 316 -64.48 -40.17 -3.27
C ALA A 316 -64.43 -41.68 -2.95
N PRO A 317 -65.51 -42.43 -3.23
CA PRO A 317 -65.49 -43.89 -3.20
C PRO A 317 -64.78 -44.46 -4.44
N GLY A 318 -63.72 -45.23 -4.17
CA GLY A 318 -63.25 -46.30 -5.04
C GLY A 318 -62.41 -45.88 -6.25
N SER A 319 -61.16 -46.36 -6.28
CA SER A 319 -60.69 -47.30 -7.32
C SER A 319 -59.15 -47.28 -7.45
N CYS A 320 -58.58 -48.46 -7.19
CA CYS A 320 -57.42 -49.09 -7.82
C CYS A 320 -56.12 -48.32 -8.16
N ARG A 321 -55.10 -48.55 -7.31
CA ARG A 321 -53.96 -49.47 -7.57
C ARG A 321 -53.19 -49.32 -8.91
N THR A 322 -51.97 -48.76 -8.86
CA THR A 322 -50.76 -49.11 -9.68
C THR A 322 -49.51 -48.56 -8.98
N SER A 323 -48.67 -49.38 -8.33
CA SER A 323 -47.49 -50.14 -8.83
C SER A 323 -46.24 -49.30 -9.20
N PHE A 324 -45.20 -49.47 -8.36
CA PHE A 324 -43.74 -49.38 -8.56
C PHE A 324 -43.16 -48.96 -9.92
N GLN A 325 -42.09 -48.14 -9.89
CA GLN A 325 -40.74 -48.55 -10.36
C GLN A 325 -39.62 -47.69 -9.72
N LEU A 326 -38.59 -48.36 -9.18
CA LEU A 326 -37.32 -47.80 -8.71
C LEU A 326 -36.30 -47.86 -9.86
N LYS A 327 -35.66 -46.73 -10.20
CA LYS A 327 -34.52 -46.67 -11.14
C LYS A 327 -33.21 -46.47 -10.37
N LYS A 328 -32.27 -47.42 -10.53
CA LYS A 328 -30.90 -47.38 -10.00
C LYS A 328 -30.00 -46.64 -11.01
N GLY A 329 -29.33 -45.56 -10.59
CA GLY A 329 -28.34 -44.84 -11.38
C GLY A 329 -26.92 -45.34 -11.12
N ARG A 330 -26.20 -45.66 -12.20
CA ARG A 330 -24.82 -46.17 -12.26
C ARG A 330 -23.79 -45.06 -12.02
N VAL A 331 -22.72 -45.42 -11.33
CA VAL A 331 -21.41 -44.75 -11.34
C VAL A 331 -20.69 -45.15 -12.63
N ASN A 332 -20.14 -44.16 -13.36
CA ASN A 332 -19.09 -44.40 -14.36
C ASN A 332 -17.84 -43.66 -13.90
N VAL A 333 -16.74 -44.40 -13.85
CA VAL A 333 -15.37 -43.92 -13.77
C VAL A 333 -14.82 -43.95 -15.19
N SER A 334 -14.22 -42.85 -15.61
CA SER A 334 -13.22 -42.78 -16.70
C SER A 334 -12.36 -41.56 -16.47
#